data_AF-A0A4Y5Z618-F1
#
_entry.id   AF-A0A4Y5Z618-F1
#
_cell.length_a   1.000
_cell.length_b   1.000
_cell.length_c   1.000
_cell.angle_alpha   90.00
_cell.angle_beta   90.00
_cell.angle_gamma   90.00
#
_symmetry.space_group_name_H-M   'P 1'
#
loop_
_entity.id
_entity.type
_entity.pdbx_description
1 polymer ?
#
loop_
_entity_poly.entity_id
_entity_poly.type
_entity_poly.pdbx_seq_one_letter_code
_entity_poly.pdbx_strand_id
1 'polypeptide(L)'
;MRNLTLLLAASFGLVVASSAFASDRPDPGKLTTKCLDAAAKKFDVKNDYVQLQPIQAADSGYSIAGVADAGMDGKKNFTCEFDKKGKMANLVPEGK
;
A
#
# COMPACT_ATOMS: atom_id res chain seq x y z
N MET A 1 26.97 52.15 41.65
CA MET A 1 26.12 51.73 40.50
C MET A 1 26.83 50.57 39.81
N ARG A 2 26.15 49.41 39.75
CA ARG A 2 26.60 48.16 39.10
C ARG A 2 26.55 48.36 37.58
N ASN A 3 27.46 47.75 36.82
CA ASN A 3 27.18 47.29 35.46
C ASN A 3 28.12 46.13 35.10
N LEU A 4 27.56 44.92 35.18
CA LEU A 4 28.18 43.65 34.80
C LEU A 4 27.75 43.36 33.37
N THR A 5 28.66 43.50 32.41
CA THR A 5 28.40 43.23 30.99
C THR A 5 28.47 41.72 30.74
N LEU A 6 27.31 41.07 30.67
CA LEU A 6 27.17 39.67 30.27
C LEU A 6 27.04 39.59 28.75
N LEU A 7 28.08 39.10 28.07
CA LEU A 7 28.03 38.70 26.67
C LEU A 7 27.52 37.26 26.59
N LEU A 8 26.26 37.08 26.20
CA LEU A 8 25.69 35.78 25.81
C LEU A 8 25.99 35.54 24.33
N ALA A 9 26.85 34.57 24.04
CA ALA A 9 27.01 34.01 22.71
C ALA A 9 27.20 32.49 22.80
N ALA A 10 26.21 31.73 22.35
CA ALA A 10 26.37 30.36 21.87
C ALA A 10 25.15 29.97 21.03
N SER A 11 25.26 30.21 19.73
CA SER A 11 24.35 29.73 18.71
C SER A 11 24.46 28.20 18.57
N PHE A 12 23.44 27.47 18.99
CA PHE A 12 23.23 26.08 18.55
C PHE A 12 22.19 26.08 17.42
N GLY A 13 22.69 26.15 16.18
CA GLY A 13 21.89 25.87 15.00
C GLY A 13 21.54 24.39 14.99
N LEU A 14 20.29 24.07 15.33
CA LEU A 14 19.75 22.72 15.23
C LEU A 14 19.54 22.40 13.74
N VAL A 15 20.45 21.64 13.14
CA VAL A 15 20.26 21.12 11.78
C VAL A 15 19.17 20.05 11.87
N VAL A 16 17.95 20.40 11.43
CA VAL A 16 16.90 19.42 11.17
C VAL A 16 17.34 18.61 9.95
N ALA A 17 17.93 17.45 10.20
CA ALA A 17 18.13 16.44 9.17
C ALA A 17 16.76 15.86 8.81
N SER A 18 16.09 16.47 7.84
CA SER A 18 14.89 15.91 7.22
C SER A 18 15.30 14.65 6.47
N SER A 19 15.10 13.47 7.09
CA SER A 19 15.17 12.20 6.37
C SER A 19 14.01 12.16 5.37
N ALA A 20 14.29 12.58 4.14
CA ALA A 20 13.45 12.28 3.00
C ALA A 20 13.46 10.75 2.84
N PHE A 21 12.46 10.09 3.41
CA PHE A 21 12.15 8.71 3.09
C PHE A 21 11.77 8.69 1.60
N ALA A 22 12.75 8.38 0.74
CA ALA A 22 12.46 7.82 -0.56
C ALA A 22 11.47 6.68 -0.30
N SER A 23 10.21 6.89 -0.67
CA SER A 23 9.17 5.90 -0.48
C SER A 23 9.54 4.73 -1.39
N ASP A 24 10.25 3.75 -0.84
CA ASP A 24 10.44 2.39 -1.39
C ASP A 24 9.09 1.64 -1.47
N ARG A 25 7.97 2.38 -1.43
CA ARG A 25 6.64 1.85 -1.52
C ARG A 25 6.39 1.46 -2.98
N PRO A 26 5.96 0.22 -3.24
CA PRO A 26 5.57 -0.20 -4.57
C PRO A 26 4.45 0.68 -5.10
N ASP A 27 4.51 0.95 -6.41
CA ASP A 27 3.51 1.75 -7.09
C ASP A 27 2.10 1.13 -6.91
N PRO A 28 1.12 1.90 -6.40
CA PRO A 28 -0.22 1.37 -6.14
C PRO A 28 -0.92 0.90 -7.42
N GLY A 29 -0.69 1.56 -8.56
CA GLY A 29 -1.23 1.15 -9.85
C GLY A 29 -0.71 -0.22 -10.31
N LYS A 30 0.57 -0.52 -10.01
CA LYS A 30 1.13 -1.85 -10.27
C LYS A 30 0.52 -2.94 -9.39
N LEU A 31 0.21 -2.63 -8.14
CA LEU A 31 -0.43 -3.60 -7.22
C LEU A 31 -1.86 -3.93 -7.68
N THR A 32 -2.65 -2.92 -8.01
CA THR A 32 -4.02 -3.12 -8.53
C THR A 32 -4.01 -3.90 -9.83
N THR A 33 -3.15 -3.55 -10.79
CA THR A 33 -3.05 -4.27 -12.08
C THR A 33 -2.69 -5.75 -11.87
N LYS A 34 -1.75 -6.05 -10.97
CA LYS A 34 -1.38 -7.43 -10.65
C LYS A 34 -2.53 -8.20 -9.99
N CYS A 35 -3.24 -7.58 -9.06
CA CYS A 35 -4.38 -8.19 -8.39
C CYS A 35 -5.52 -8.48 -9.39
N LEU A 36 -5.81 -7.52 -10.28
CA LEU A 36 -6.78 -7.65 -11.36
C LEU A 36 -6.45 -8.84 -12.27
N ASP A 37 -5.23 -8.90 -12.80
CA ASP A 37 -4.80 -9.96 -13.71
C ASP A 37 -4.81 -11.34 -13.04
N ALA A 38 -4.38 -11.42 -11.78
CA ALA A 38 -4.41 -12.67 -11.03
C ALA A 38 -5.84 -13.14 -10.72
N ALA A 39 -6.74 -12.23 -10.36
CA ALA A 39 -8.14 -12.54 -10.10
C ALA A 39 -8.87 -12.96 -11.38
N ALA A 40 -8.71 -12.21 -12.47
CA ALA A 40 -9.26 -12.55 -13.77
C ALA A 40 -8.86 -13.96 -14.22
N LYS A 41 -7.57 -14.30 -14.09
CA LYS A 41 -7.07 -15.66 -14.38
C LYS A 41 -7.61 -16.72 -13.42
N LYS A 42 -7.75 -16.40 -12.13
CA LYS A 42 -8.19 -17.36 -11.11
C LYS A 42 -9.67 -17.73 -11.26
N PHE A 43 -10.49 -16.75 -11.63
CA PHE A 43 -11.94 -16.89 -11.75
C PHE A 43 -12.43 -17.02 -13.20
N ASP A 44 -11.51 -17.02 -14.17
CA ASP A 44 -11.79 -17.08 -15.62
C ASP A 44 -12.77 -16.00 -16.10
N VAL A 45 -12.57 -14.78 -15.60
CA VAL A 45 -13.38 -13.59 -15.94
C VAL A 45 -12.53 -12.53 -16.62
N LYS A 46 -13.16 -11.63 -17.38
CA LYS A 46 -12.47 -10.43 -17.88
C LYS A 46 -12.17 -9.46 -16.74
N ASN A 47 -11.09 -8.70 -16.87
CA ASN A 47 -10.71 -7.64 -15.92
C ASN A 47 -11.87 -6.66 -15.65
N ASP A 48 -12.70 -6.35 -16.66
CA ASP A 48 -13.85 -5.44 -16.52
C ASP A 48 -14.93 -5.96 -15.56
N TYR A 49 -14.96 -7.27 -15.28
CA TYR A 49 -15.87 -7.90 -14.34
C TYR A 49 -15.28 -8.03 -12.93
N VAL A 50 -14.07 -7.53 -12.71
CA VAL A 50 -13.39 -7.57 -11.42
C VAL A 50 -13.39 -6.16 -10.83
N GLN A 51 -14.04 -6.01 -9.67
CA GLN A 51 -14.05 -4.76 -8.92
C GLN A 51 -13.08 -4.85 -7.75
N LEU A 52 -12.07 -3.99 -7.73
CA LEU A 52 -11.11 -3.90 -6.63
C LEU A 52 -11.49 -2.77 -5.67
N GLN A 53 -11.32 -3.01 -4.39
CA GLN A 53 -11.36 -2.00 -3.33
C GLN A 53 -10.03 -1.24 -3.29
N PRO A 54 -9.99 -0.08 -2.62
CA PRO A 54 -8.74 0.63 -2.37
C PRO A 54 -7.69 -0.24 -1.67
N ILE A 55 -6.42 -0.01 -2.01
CA ILE A 55 -5.31 -0.73 -1.39
C ILE A 55 -5.24 -0.38 0.09
N GLN A 56 -5.15 -1.40 0.93
CA GLN A 56 -4.89 -1.27 2.35
C GLN A 56 -3.43 -1.62 2.64
N ALA A 57 -2.71 -0.71 3.29
CA ALA A 57 -1.37 -0.99 3.78
C ALA A 57 -1.44 -1.57 5.20
N ALA A 58 -0.69 -2.64 5.46
CA ALA A 58 -0.58 -3.27 6.76
C ALA A 58 0.91 -3.49 7.13
N ASP A 59 1.17 -3.81 8.39
CA ASP A 59 2.55 -4.07 8.86
C ASP A 59 3.23 -5.23 8.14
N SER A 60 2.46 -6.14 7.52
CA SER A 60 2.94 -7.29 6.74
C SER A 60 3.12 -6.99 5.24
N GLY A 61 2.57 -5.89 4.72
CA GLY A 61 2.60 -5.57 3.28
C GLY A 61 1.36 -4.80 2.83
N TYR A 62 0.76 -5.22 1.71
CA TYR A 62 -0.43 -4.57 1.15
C TYR A 62 -1.53 -5.59 0.89
N SER A 63 -2.78 -5.21 1.07
CA SER A 63 -3.93 -6.03 0.72
C SER A 63 -4.90 -5.27 -0.17
N ILE A 64 -5.53 -5.99 -1.08
CA ILE A 64 -6.55 -5.45 -1.99
C ILE A 64 -7.71 -6.45 -2.00
N ALA A 65 -8.81 -6.09 -1.35
CA ALA A 65 -10.05 -6.84 -1.47
C ALA A 65 -10.69 -6.59 -2.84
N GLY A 66 -11.42 -7.57 -3.35
CA GLY A 66 -12.09 -7.45 -4.64
C GLY A 66 -13.22 -8.44 -4.80
N VAL A 67 -14.02 -8.21 -5.84
CA VAL A 67 -15.15 -9.04 -6.22
C VAL A 67 -15.07 -9.32 -7.71
N ALA A 68 -15.01 -10.59 -8.09
CA ALA A 68 -15.07 -11.05 -9.47
C ALA A 68 -16.49 -11.51 -9.79
N ASP A 69 -17.11 -10.91 -10.80
CA ASP A 69 -18.43 -11.33 -11.28
C ASP A 69 -18.28 -12.43 -12.34
N ALA A 70 -18.58 -13.67 -11.97
CA ALA A 70 -18.51 -14.83 -12.84
C ALA A 70 -19.86 -15.12 -13.56
N GLY A 71 -20.78 -14.15 -13.58
CA GLY A 71 -22.07 -14.29 -14.25
C GLY A 71 -22.94 -15.35 -13.59
N MET A 72 -23.05 -16.54 -14.20
CA MET A 72 -23.91 -17.62 -13.70
C MET A 72 -23.44 -18.22 -12.37
N ASP A 73 -22.12 -18.22 -12.12
CA ASP A 73 -21.53 -18.66 -10.85
C ASP A 73 -21.64 -17.60 -9.73
N GLY A 74 -22.18 -16.43 -10.06
CA GLY A 74 -22.36 -15.31 -9.15
C GLY A 74 -21.07 -14.54 -8.88
N LYS A 75 -21.11 -13.73 -7.81
CA LYS A 75 -20.00 -12.88 -7.38
C LYS A 75 -19.07 -13.65 -6.45
N LYS A 76 -17.77 -13.65 -6.77
CA LYS A 76 -16.71 -14.30 -5.98
C LYS A 76 -15.88 -13.22 -5.31
N ASN A 77 -15.99 -13.13 -3.99
CA ASN A 77 -15.16 -12.24 -3.20
C ASN A 77 -13.75 -12.83 -3.10
N PHE A 78 -12.73 -11.99 -3.10
CA PHE A 78 -11.35 -12.39 -2.95
C PHE A 78 -10.50 -11.27 -2.36
N THR A 79 -9.34 -11.63 -1.83
CA THR A 79 -8.34 -10.68 -1.33
C THR A 79 -6.98 -11.03 -1.91
N CYS A 80 -6.35 -10.06 -2.57
CA CYS A 80 -4.96 -10.15 -2.98
C CYS A 80 -4.07 -9.64 -1.84
N GLU A 81 -3.11 -10.46 -1.44
CA GLU A 81 -2.10 -10.11 -0.45
C GLU A 81 -0.77 -9.91 -1.14
N PHE A 82 -0.07 -8.84 -0.80
CA PHE A 82 1.23 -8.48 -1.31
C PHE A 82 2.21 -8.31 -0.17
N ASP A 83 3.46 -8.66 -0.40
CA ASP A 83 4.55 -8.35 0.52
C ASP A 83 4.87 -6.83 0.51
N LYS A 84 5.75 -6.40 1.42
CA LYS A 84 6.23 -5.01 1.50
C LYS A 84 6.90 -4.51 0.21
N LYS A 85 7.37 -5.42 -0.65
CA LYS A 85 8.03 -5.13 -1.93
C LYS A 85 7.04 -5.10 -3.10
N GLY A 86 5.74 -5.32 -2.86
CA GLY A 86 4.71 -5.34 -3.89
C GLY A 86 4.73 -6.59 -4.78
N LYS A 87 5.30 -7.70 -4.29
CA LYS A 87 5.12 -9.02 -4.89
C LYS A 87 3.87 -9.66 -4.31
N MET A 88 3.10 -10.30 -5.18
CA MET A 88 1.89 -11.00 -4.79
C MET A 88 2.29 -12.20 -3.94
N ALA A 89 1.89 -12.19 -2.68
CA ALA A 89 2.12 -13.25 -1.72
C ALA A 89 1.00 -14.30 -1.83
N ASN A 90 -0.25 -13.85 -1.97
CA ASN A 90 -1.40 -14.74 -2.03
C ASN A 90 -2.60 -14.14 -2.78
N LEU A 91 -3.48 -15.00 -3.26
CA LEU A 91 -4.84 -14.65 -3.67
C LEU A 91 -5.79 -15.56 -2.91
N VAL A 92 -6.51 -14.99 -1.95
CA VAL A 92 -7.41 -15.71 -1.07
C VAL A 92 -8.84 -15.51 -1.54
N PRO A 93 -9.53 -16.53 -2.08
CA PRO A 93 -10.97 -16.45 -2.32
C PRO A 93 -11.71 -16.38 -0.98
N GLU A 94 -12.59 -15.41 -0.81
CA GLU A 94 -13.52 -15.35 0.32
C GLU A 94 -14.73 -16.22 -0.01
N GLY A 95 -14.59 -17.53 0.19
CA GLY A 95 -15.66 -18.51 -0.03
C GLY A 95 -15.09 -19.91 -0.24
N LYS A 96 -15.40 -20.81 0.70
CA LYS A 96 -15.16 -22.25 0.58
C LYS A 96 -16.18 -22.88 -0.37
#